data_AF-A0A928WRH5-F1
#
_entry.id   AF-A0A928WRH5-F1
#
_cell.length_a   1.000
_cell.length_b   1.000
_cell.length_c   1.000
_cell.angle_alpha   90.00
_cell.angle_beta   90.00
_cell.angle_gamma   90.00
#
_symmetry.space_group_name_H-M   'P 1'
#
loop_
_entity.id
_entity.type
_entity.pdbx_description
1 polymer ?
#
loop_
_entity_poly.entity_id
_entity_poly.type
_entity_poly.pdbx_seq_one_letter_code
_entity_poly.pdbx_strand_id
1 'polypeptide(L)'
;MDSTALLIVFFLGAAVGSFLNVVVYRLPAGLSLLYPPSRCPKCEKRLKPYDNVPIFGWLWLLGRCRSCKLPIAARYPLVEFVTGCLFVSVFARFGITWQTPCYWIFICWLLTLALIDLDTMTLPNSLTASGLVMGWAFQGWMSYLTSPSLLSGASGALMAFFASIFGLWLFDFVGIAGSRAFGKAAMGGGDSKLAAMMAAWLGWSGLLLATFLAATMGSIIGGGALALGVLGPKQHIPFGPYLALGAVLVLFYGQQLIDAYLSIFFPLGL
;
A
#
# COMPACT_ATOMS: atom_id res chain seq x y z
N MET A 1 -0.38 9.18 24.94
CA MET A 1 -1.59 9.05 24.08
C MET A 1 -2.60 8.23 24.84
N ASP A 2 -3.85 8.63 24.84
CA ASP A 2 -4.89 7.91 25.56
C ASP A 2 -5.10 6.53 24.94
N SER A 3 -5.02 5.49 25.77
CA SER A 3 -5.21 4.09 25.36
C SER A 3 -6.57 3.87 24.68
N THR A 4 -7.58 4.63 25.10
CA THR A 4 -8.92 4.65 24.50
C THR A 4 -8.90 5.14 23.05
N ALA A 5 -8.16 6.20 22.74
CA ALA A 5 -8.04 6.72 21.38
C ALA A 5 -7.37 5.72 20.44
N LEU A 6 -6.31 5.05 20.91
CA LEU A 6 -5.62 4.01 20.14
C LEU A 6 -6.54 2.83 19.83
N LEU A 7 -7.37 2.40 20.79
CA LEU A 7 -8.36 1.36 20.56
C LEU A 7 -9.40 1.78 19.52
N ILE A 8 -9.95 2.99 19.62
CA ILE A 8 -10.91 3.51 18.64
C ILE A 8 -10.31 3.51 17.22
N VAL A 9 -9.07 4.00 17.08
CA VAL A 9 -8.36 4.03 15.79
C VAL A 9 -8.09 2.61 15.28
N PHE A 10 -7.73 1.67 16.15
CA PHE A 10 -7.53 0.27 15.76
C PHE A 10 -8.80 -0.35 15.19
N PHE A 11 -9.94 -0.18 15.89
CA PHE A 11 -11.22 -0.71 15.44
C PHE A 11 -11.71 -0.03 14.15
N LEU A 12 -11.48 1.27 14.00
CA LEU A 12 -11.73 1.98 12.76
C LEU A 12 -10.91 1.40 11.61
N GLY A 13 -9.60 1.22 11.81
CA GLY A 13 -8.71 0.61 10.81
C GLY A 13 -9.10 -0.82 10.48
N ALA A 14 -9.51 -1.62 11.46
CA ALA A 14 -9.99 -2.99 11.24
C ALA A 14 -11.30 -3.01 10.43
N ALA A 15 -12.22 -2.08 10.68
CA ALA A 15 -13.45 -1.92 9.89
C ALA A 15 -13.15 -1.54 8.44
N VAL A 16 -12.21 -0.63 8.21
CA VAL A 16 -11.72 -0.29 6.87
C VAL A 16 -11.05 -1.50 6.22
N GLY A 17 -10.21 -2.25 6.95
CA GLY A 17 -9.56 -3.47 6.46
C GLY A 17 -10.57 -4.54 6.01
N SER A 18 -11.70 -4.65 6.70
CA SER A 18 -12.80 -5.54 6.29
C SER A 18 -13.38 -5.14 4.94
N PHE A 19 -13.52 -3.83 4.69
CA PHE A 19 -13.91 -3.31 3.38
C PHE A 19 -12.82 -3.53 2.31
N LEU A 20 -11.53 -3.37 2.65
CA LEU A 20 -10.44 -3.62 1.71
C LEU A 20 -10.42 -5.06 1.20
N ASN A 21 -10.73 -6.05 2.04
CA ASN A 21 -10.90 -7.44 1.61
C ASN A 21 -11.95 -7.59 0.50
N VAL A 22 -13.04 -6.81 0.55
CA VAL A 22 -14.06 -6.80 -0.50
C VAL A 22 -13.52 -6.19 -1.79
N VAL A 23 -12.78 -5.08 -1.68
CA VAL A 23 -12.18 -4.39 -2.85
C VAL A 23 -11.16 -5.30 -3.54
N VAL A 24 -10.26 -5.94 -2.78
CA VAL A 24 -9.24 -6.84 -3.32
C VAL A 24 -9.86 -7.98 -4.12
N TYR A 25 -10.95 -8.56 -3.62
CA TYR A 25 -11.61 -9.67 -4.31
C TYR A 25 -12.45 -9.22 -5.51
N ARG A 26 -13.24 -8.15 -5.36
CA ARG A 26 -14.26 -7.78 -6.35
C ARG A 26 -13.75 -6.91 -7.48
N LEU A 27 -12.79 -6.03 -7.21
CA LEU A 27 -12.33 -5.05 -8.19
C LEU A 27 -11.63 -5.72 -9.39
N PRO A 28 -10.69 -6.67 -9.21
CA PRO A 28 -10.06 -7.37 -10.34
C PRO A 28 -11.07 -8.22 -11.12
N ALA A 29 -12.10 -8.73 -10.44
CA ALA A 29 -13.17 -9.53 -11.03
C ALA A 29 -14.24 -8.68 -11.76
N GLY A 30 -14.12 -7.35 -11.77
CA GLY A 30 -15.11 -6.46 -12.38
C GLY A 30 -16.48 -6.48 -11.69
N LEU A 31 -16.55 -6.96 -10.44
CA LEU A 31 -17.78 -7.07 -9.67
C LEU A 31 -18.09 -5.77 -8.93
N SER A 32 -19.38 -5.51 -8.73
CA SER A 32 -19.83 -4.34 -7.98
C SER A 32 -19.41 -4.38 -6.51
N LEU A 33 -18.85 -3.26 -6.02
CA LEU A 33 -18.38 -3.13 -4.64
C LEU A 33 -19.54 -3.02 -3.62
N LEU A 34 -20.64 -2.38 -4.02
CA LEU A 34 -21.77 -2.08 -3.11
C LEU A 34 -22.79 -3.22 -3.00
N TYR A 35 -23.07 -3.91 -4.10
CA TYR A 35 -24.05 -4.97 -4.17
C TYR A 35 -23.44 -6.18 -4.86
N PRO A 36 -23.72 -7.42 -4.46
CA PRO A 36 -24.50 -7.87 -3.30
C PRO A 36 -23.75 -7.66 -1.96
N PRO A 37 -24.42 -7.71 -0.79
CA PRO A 37 -23.76 -7.63 0.51
C PRO A 37 -22.78 -8.80 0.76
N SER A 38 -22.00 -8.71 1.84
CA SER A 38 -21.05 -9.75 2.25
C SER A 38 -21.73 -11.12 2.37
N ARG A 39 -21.13 -12.12 1.73
CA ARG A 39 -21.65 -13.49 1.62
C ARG A 39 -20.55 -14.49 1.88
N CYS A 40 -20.91 -15.69 2.32
CA CYS A 40 -19.96 -16.78 2.38
C CYS A 40 -19.54 -17.18 0.94
N PRO A 41 -18.23 -17.33 0.64
CA PRO A 41 -17.77 -17.71 -0.70
C PRO A 41 -18.12 -19.16 -1.10
N LYS A 42 -18.57 -19.99 -0.15
CA LYS A 42 -18.90 -21.40 -0.41
C LYS A 42 -20.40 -21.68 -0.51
N CYS A 43 -21.19 -21.12 0.39
CA CYS A 43 -22.65 -21.36 0.41
C CYS A 43 -23.47 -20.16 -0.08
N GLU A 44 -22.81 -19.06 -0.45
CA GLU A 44 -23.40 -17.80 -0.94
C GLU A 44 -24.43 -17.14 -0.03
N LYS A 45 -24.68 -17.72 1.14
CA LYS A 45 -25.61 -17.17 2.12
C LYS A 45 -25.06 -15.85 2.66
N ARG A 46 -25.94 -14.86 2.74
CA ARG A 46 -25.65 -13.55 3.28
C ARG A 46 -25.15 -13.67 4.72
N LEU A 47 -24.02 -13.01 5.01
CA LEU A 47 -23.48 -12.91 6.37
C LEU A 47 -24.32 -11.91 7.17
N LYS A 48 -24.57 -12.24 8.42
CA LYS A 48 -25.29 -11.33 9.33
C LYS A 48 -24.30 -10.27 9.85
N PRO A 49 -24.76 -9.06 10.22
CA PRO A 49 -23.87 -7.98 10.64
C PRO A 49 -22.93 -8.35 11.79
N TYR A 50 -23.40 -9.14 12.76
CA TYR A 50 -22.57 -9.61 13.88
C TYR A 50 -21.52 -10.67 13.50
N ASP A 51 -21.70 -11.37 12.39
CA ASP A 51 -20.68 -12.29 11.85
C ASP A 51 -19.61 -11.50 11.06
N ASN A 52 -19.86 -10.21 10.77
CA ASN A 52 -18.99 -9.31 10.01
C ASN A 52 -18.28 -8.28 10.90
N VAL A 53 -18.22 -8.51 12.22
CA VAL A 53 -17.44 -7.67 13.14
C VAL A 53 -15.96 -7.95 12.88
N PRO A 54 -15.12 -6.92 12.58
CA PRO A 54 -13.72 -7.11 12.25
C PRO A 54 -12.99 -7.91 13.33
N ILE A 55 -12.20 -8.90 12.94
CA ILE A 55 -11.40 -9.82 13.76
C ILE A 55 -12.28 -10.76 14.62
N PHE A 56 -13.20 -10.20 15.42
CA PHE A 56 -14.03 -10.93 16.37
C PHE A 56 -15.05 -11.84 15.71
N GLY A 57 -15.62 -11.47 14.56
CA GLY A 57 -16.57 -12.30 13.82
C GLY A 57 -15.96 -13.64 13.41
N TRP A 58 -14.70 -13.61 12.93
CA TRP A 58 -13.97 -14.83 12.56
C TRP A 58 -13.57 -15.66 13.80
N LEU A 59 -13.13 -15.00 14.89
CA LEU A 59 -12.77 -15.66 16.14
C LEU A 59 -13.96 -16.37 16.81
N TRP A 60 -15.13 -15.72 16.90
CA TRP A 60 -16.34 -16.31 17.45
C TRP A 60 -16.86 -17.48 16.62
N LEU A 61 -16.62 -17.46 15.33
CA LEU A 61 -16.97 -18.53 14.40
C LEU A 61 -15.89 -19.63 14.32
N LEU A 62 -14.77 -19.49 15.06
CA LEU A 62 -13.61 -20.39 15.02
C LEU A 62 -13.13 -20.64 13.58
N GLY A 63 -13.19 -19.59 12.75
CA GLY A 63 -12.85 -19.64 11.34
C GLY A 63 -13.75 -20.51 10.47
N ARG A 64 -15.01 -20.77 10.86
CA ARG A 64 -15.96 -21.57 10.09
C ARG A 64 -17.27 -20.84 9.83
N CYS A 65 -17.83 -20.96 8.64
CA CYS A 65 -19.13 -20.34 8.36
C CYS A 65 -20.24 -20.93 9.24
N ARG A 66 -21.07 -20.07 9.85
CA ARG A 66 -22.20 -20.48 10.71
C ARG A 66 -23.18 -21.43 10.02
N SER A 67 -23.43 -21.26 8.72
CA SER A 67 -24.44 -22.04 7.98
C SER A 67 -23.89 -23.33 7.37
N CYS A 68 -22.74 -23.28 6.68
CA CYS A 68 -22.18 -24.45 6.00
C CYS A 68 -21.02 -25.12 6.74
N LYS A 69 -20.55 -24.56 7.87
CA LYS A 69 -19.41 -25.04 8.68
C LYS A 69 -18.07 -25.17 7.94
N LEU A 70 -18.01 -24.76 6.68
CA LEU A 70 -16.78 -24.74 5.89
C LEU A 70 -15.82 -23.67 6.40
N PRO A 71 -14.51 -23.89 6.28
CA PRO A 71 -13.49 -22.96 6.77
C PRO A 71 -13.52 -21.64 5.98
N ILE A 72 -13.35 -20.54 6.69
CA ILE A 72 -13.13 -19.18 6.18
C ILE A 72 -11.64 -18.88 6.29
N ALA A 73 -11.02 -18.42 5.20
CA ALA A 73 -9.58 -18.19 5.15
C ALA A 73 -9.10 -17.22 6.24
N ALA A 74 -7.97 -17.52 6.88
CA ALA A 74 -7.36 -16.67 7.90
C ALA A 74 -6.82 -15.33 7.34
N ARG A 75 -6.76 -15.19 6.01
CA ARG A 75 -6.41 -13.94 5.33
C ARG A 75 -7.32 -12.78 5.72
N TYR A 76 -8.63 -13.01 5.88
CA TYR A 76 -9.59 -11.96 6.21
C TYR A 76 -9.27 -11.26 7.54
N PRO A 77 -9.23 -11.97 8.70
CA PRO A 77 -8.89 -11.33 9.96
C PRO A 77 -7.45 -10.81 10.01
N LEU A 78 -6.52 -11.40 9.24
CA LEU A 78 -5.16 -10.92 9.15
C LEU A 78 -5.08 -9.54 8.48
N VAL A 79 -5.77 -9.34 7.36
CA VAL A 79 -5.82 -8.03 6.67
C VAL A 79 -6.49 -6.98 7.56
N GLU A 80 -7.54 -7.34 8.28
CA GLU A 80 -8.22 -6.46 9.25
C GLU A 80 -7.26 -6.04 10.38
N PHE A 81 -6.54 -7.00 10.95
CA PHE A 81 -5.54 -6.75 12.00
C PHE A 81 -4.39 -5.89 11.51
N VAL A 82 -3.81 -6.20 10.34
CA VAL A 82 -2.71 -5.43 9.74
C VAL A 82 -3.16 -4.00 9.45
N THR A 83 -4.36 -3.81 8.91
CA THR A 83 -4.90 -2.46 8.66
C THR A 83 -5.10 -1.69 9.96
N GLY A 84 -5.67 -2.32 11.00
CA GLY A 84 -5.80 -1.73 12.33
C GLY A 84 -4.46 -1.30 12.92
N CYS A 85 -3.44 -2.17 12.86
CA CYS A 85 -2.09 -1.86 13.32
C CYS A 85 -1.46 -0.69 12.54
N LEU A 86 -1.60 -0.66 11.22
CA LEU A 86 -1.07 0.44 10.40
C LEU A 86 -1.75 1.78 10.73
N PHE A 87 -3.07 1.77 10.96
CA PHE A 87 -3.80 2.98 11.37
C PHE A 87 -3.31 3.52 12.71
N VAL A 88 -3.13 2.62 13.69
CA VAL A 88 -2.56 2.95 15.00
C VAL A 88 -1.14 3.50 14.85
N SER A 89 -0.30 2.90 14.02
CA SER A 89 1.07 3.37 13.78
C SER A 89 1.11 4.79 13.20
N VAL A 90 0.26 5.09 12.19
CA VAL A 90 0.15 6.46 11.64
C VAL A 90 -0.33 7.42 12.72
N PHE A 91 -1.38 7.07 13.47
CA PHE A 91 -1.90 7.92 14.53
C PHE A 91 -0.88 8.17 15.65
N ALA A 92 -0.11 7.14 16.02
CA ALA A 92 0.94 7.22 17.01
C ALA A 92 2.08 8.16 16.59
N ARG A 93 2.39 8.21 15.29
CA ARG A 93 3.46 9.04 14.74
C ARG A 93 3.03 10.48 14.48
N PHE A 94 1.85 10.68 13.89
CA PHE A 94 1.39 11.98 13.38
C PHE A 94 0.33 12.66 14.25
N GLY A 95 -0.26 11.95 15.23
CA GLY A 95 -1.24 12.50 16.16
C GLY A 95 -2.54 12.96 15.50
N ILE A 96 -3.24 13.91 16.12
CA ILE A 96 -4.47 14.52 15.56
C ILE A 96 -4.06 15.68 14.66
N THR A 97 -3.66 15.33 13.44
CA THR A 97 -3.22 16.27 12.40
C THR A 97 -3.92 15.99 11.08
N TRP A 98 -3.95 16.97 10.17
CA TRP A 98 -4.63 16.80 8.87
C TRP A 98 -3.95 15.77 7.95
N GLN A 99 -2.68 15.48 8.21
CA GLN A 99 -1.87 14.46 7.53
C GLN A 99 -2.35 13.04 7.82
N THR A 100 -2.79 12.79 9.05
CA THR A 100 -3.17 11.45 9.54
C THR A 100 -4.25 10.77 8.69
N PRO A 101 -5.43 11.39 8.42
CA PRO A 101 -6.42 10.77 7.56
C PRO A 101 -5.92 10.58 6.13
N CYS A 102 -5.10 11.49 5.59
CA CYS A 102 -4.53 11.34 4.25
C CYS A 102 -3.59 10.13 4.16
N TYR A 103 -2.74 9.92 5.17
CA TYR A 103 -1.85 8.77 5.22
C TYR A 103 -2.59 7.44 5.47
N TRP A 104 -3.70 7.45 6.21
CA TRP A 104 -4.57 6.28 6.29
C TRP A 104 -5.12 5.87 4.92
N ILE A 105 -5.60 6.84 4.13
CA ILE A 105 -6.11 6.56 2.78
C ILE A 105 -4.95 6.07 1.87
N PHE A 106 -3.76 6.68 1.95
CA PHE A 106 -2.58 6.22 1.22
C PHE A 106 -2.22 4.77 1.52
N ILE A 107 -2.17 4.40 2.80
CA ILE A 107 -1.90 3.03 3.24
C ILE A 107 -2.99 2.07 2.73
N CYS A 108 -4.26 2.48 2.73
CA CYS A 108 -5.35 1.67 2.17
C CYS A 108 -5.14 1.36 0.69
N TRP A 109 -4.73 2.34 -0.13
CA TRP A 109 -4.39 2.09 -1.54
C TRP A 109 -3.20 1.14 -1.67
N LEU A 110 -2.11 1.38 -0.93
CA LEU A 110 -0.91 0.55 -0.98
C LEU A 110 -1.21 -0.90 -0.59
N LEU A 111 -1.92 -1.11 0.53
CA LEU A 111 -2.27 -2.44 1.01
C LEU A 111 -3.21 -3.15 0.02
N THR A 112 -4.18 -2.45 -0.54
CA THR A 112 -5.10 -3.01 -1.54
C THR A 112 -4.36 -3.42 -2.80
N LEU A 113 -3.50 -2.55 -3.34
CA LEU A 113 -2.71 -2.82 -4.54
C LEU A 113 -1.71 -3.96 -4.32
N ALA A 114 -1.04 -4.01 -3.16
CA ALA A 114 -0.14 -5.11 -2.79
C ALA A 114 -0.89 -6.44 -2.71
N LEU A 115 -2.08 -6.47 -2.10
CA LEU A 115 -2.87 -7.69 -1.96
C LEU A 115 -3.44 -8.16 -3.31
N ILE A 116 -3.81 -7.25 -4.20
CA ILE A 116 -4.23 -7.60 -5.57
C ILE A 116 -3.04 -8.13 -6.36
N ASP A 117 -1.87 -7.49 -6.27
CA ASP A 117 -0.67 -7.93 -6.99
C ASP A 117 -0.22 -9.33 -6.55
N LEU A 118 -0.34 -9.65 -5.25
CA LEU A 118 -0.11 -11.01 -4.73
C LEU A 118 -1.06 -12.06 -5.32
N ASP A 119 -2.31 -11.69 -5.58
CA ASP A 119 -3.35 -12.64 -6.02
C ASP A 119 -3.36 -12.82 -7.54
N THR A 120 -3.28 -11.72 -8.29
CA THR A 120 -3.53 -11.69 -9.73
C THR A 120 -2.35 -11.20 -10.56
N MET A 121 -1.25 -10.74 -9.92
CA MET A 121 -0.10 -10.11 -10.60
C MET A 121 -0.51 -8.97 -11.56
N THR A 122 -1.63 -8.31 -11.27
CA THR A 122 -2.17 -7.22 -12.07
C THR A 122 -2.48 -6.03 -11.19
N LEU A 123 -2.11 -4.84 -11.66
CA LEU A 123 -2.38 -3.59 -10.95
C LEU A 123 -3.51 -2.83 -11.67
N PRO A 124 -4.72 -2.76 -11.09
CA PRO A 124 -5.87 -2.13 -11.75
C PRO A 124 -5.64 -0.62 -11.90
N ASN A 125 -5.74 -0.15 -13.14
CA ASN A 125 -5.48 1.25 -13.50
C ASN A 125 -6.38 2.25 -12.76
N SER A 126 -7.60 1.85 -12.38
CA SER A 126 -8.53 2.71 -11.65
C SER A 126 -8.03 3.05 -10.24
N LEU A 127 -7.39 2.09 -9.55
CA LEU A 127 -6.83 2.33 -8.20
C LEU A 127 -5.54 3.14 -8.27
N THR A 128 -4.64 2.83 -9.19
CA THR A 128 -3.37 3.56 -9.32
C THR A 128 -3.61 5.01 -9.76
N ALA A 129 -4.53 5.24 -10.71
CA ALA A 129 -4.88 6.59 -11.15
C ALA A 129 -5.59 7.40 -10.05
N SER A 130 -6.56 6.81 -9.34
CA SER A 130 -7.25 7.51 -8.24
C SER A 130 -6.30 7.85 -7.10
N GLY A 131 -5.41 6.93 -6.72
CA GLY A 131 -4.38 7.18 -5.73
C GLY A 131 -3.39 8.27 -6.16
N LEU A 132 -2.99 8.31 -7.43
CA LEU A 132 -2.09 9.33 -7.96
C LEU A 132 -2.72 10.73 -7.95
N VAL A 133 -3.96 10.88 -8.41
CA VAL A 133 -4.68 12.17 -8.38
C VAL A 133 -4.84 12.69 -6.95
N MET A 134 -5.13 11.78 -6.01
CA MET A 134 -5.25 12.12 -4.60
C MET A 134 -3.90 12.51 -3.97
N GLY A 135 -2.79 11.95 -4.45
CA GLY A 135 -1.45 12.37 -4.05
C GLY A 135 -1.14 13.82 -4.45
N TRP A 136 -1.51 14.23 -5.66
CA TRP A 136 -1.34 15.62 -6.10
C TRP A 136 -2.18 16.59 -5.27
N ALA A 137 -3.45 16.23 -5.02
CA ALA A 137 -4.33 17.01 -4.17
C ALA A 137 -3.78 17.13 -2.74
N PHE A 138 -3.24 16.04 -2.19
CA PHE A 138 -2.63 16.01 -0.86
C PHE A 138 -1.41 16.94 -0.78
N GLN A 139 -0.47 16.86 -1.73
CA GLN A 139 0.73 17.71 -1.71
C GLN A 139 0.41 19.19 -1.93
N GLY A 140 -0.56 19.49 -2.80
CA GLY A 140 -1.05 20.86 -2.98
C GLY A 140 -1.70 21.40 -1.70
N TRP A 141 -2.54 20.61 -1.04
CA TRP A 141 -3.16 20.98 0.22
C TRP A 141 -2.15 21.17 1.35
N MET A 142 -1.17 20.27 1.47
CA MET A 142 -0.10 20.36 2.46
C MET A 142 0.77 21.60 2.28
N SER A 143 1.11 21.95 1.02
CA SER A 143 1.87 23.16 0.71
C SER A 143 1.08 24.44 1.04
N TYR A 144 -0.23 24.44 0.77
CA TYR A 144 -1.13 25.53 1.16
C TYR A 144 -1.23 25.71 2.68
N LEU A 145 -1.29 24.63 3.46
CA LEU A 145 -1.32 24.71 4.92
C LEU A 145 -0.02 25.28 5.51
N THR A 146 1.12 25.04 4.85
CA THR A 146 2.43 25.52 5.33
C THR A 146 2.58 27.02 5.07
N SER A 147 2.20 27.47 3.88
CA SER A 147 2.20 28.88 3.49
C SER A 147 0.87 29.17 2.81
N PRO A 148 -0.06 29.93 3.42
CA PRO A 148 -1.41 30.13 2.90
C PRO A 148 -1.41 31.07 1.69
N SER A 149 -0.96 30.57 0.54
CA SER A 149 -0.94 31.26 -0.74
C SER A 149 -1.40 30.30 -1.83
N LEU A 150 -2.13 30.78 -2.83
CA LEU A 150 -2.53 29.93 -3.96
C LEU A 150 -1.31 29.44 -4.76
N LEU A 151 -0.24 30.23 -4.78
CA LEU A 151 1.00 29.90 -5.48
C LEU A 151 1.74 28.73 -4.82
N SER A 152 1.82 28.68 -3.48
CA SER A 152 2.43 27.55 -2.76
C SER A 152 1.65 26.27 -3.00
N GLY A 153 0.31 26.30 -2.87
CA GLY A 153 -0.54 25.14 -3.17
C GLY A 153 -0.34 24.60 -4.59
N ALA A 154 -0.31 25.49 -5.59
CA ALA A 154 -0.02 25.12 -6.98
C ALA A 154 1.39 24.54 -7.13
N SER A 155 2.40 25.13 -6.48
CA SER A 155 3.78 24.65 -6.54
C SER A 155 3.92 23.24 -5.94
N GLY A 156 3.25 22.94 -4.82
CA GLY A 156 3.26 21.62 -4.20
C GLY A 156 2.63 20.55 -5.09
N ALA A 157 1.48 20.86 -5.70
CA ALA A 157 0.84 19.97 -6.66
C ALA A 157 1.70 19.76 -7.93
N LEU A 158 2.34 20.80 -8.44
CA LEU A 158 3.26 20.70 -9.59
C LEU A 158 4.49 19.86 -9.26
N MET A 159 5.09 20.02 -8.07
CA MET A 159 6.20 19.18 -7.64
C MET A 159 5.79 17.71 -7.56
N ALA A 160 4.60 17.42 -7.04
CA ALA A 160 4.05 16.07 -7.00
C ALA A 160 3.80 15.51 -8.41
N PHE A 161 3.31 16.34 -9.34
CA PHE A 161 3.14 15.97 -10.74
C PHE A 161 4.46 15.61 -11.41
N PHE A 162 5.50 16.44 -11.26
CA PHE A 162 6.84 16.15 -11.78
C PHE A 162 7.46 14.92 -11.11
N ALA A 163 7.25 14.73 -9.81
CA ALA A 163 7.68 13.52 -9.11
C ALA A 163 6.99 12.26 -9.66
N SER A 164 5.70 12.31 -9.96
CA SER A 164 4.97 11.20 -10.60
C SER A 164 5.53 10.87 -11.99
N ILE A 165 5.81 11.88 -12.81
CA ILE A 165 6.43 11.68 -14.14
C ILE A 165 7.81 11.04 -13.96
N PHE A 166 8.61 11.57 -13.04
CA PHE A 166 9.93 11.02 -12.75
C PHE A 166 9.84 9.54 -12.32
N GLY A 167 8.90 9.20 -11.44
CA GLY A 167 8.70 7.83 -11.00
C GLY A 167 8.27 6.87 -12.12
N LEU A 168 7.34 7.31 -12.97
CA LEU A 168 6.90 6.54 -14.13
C LEU A 168 8.07 6.30 -15.10
N TRP A 169 8.78 7.37 -15.44
CA TRP A 169 9.90 7.34 -16.38
C TRP A 169 11.06 6.50 -15.86
N LEU A 170 11.40 6.63 -14.57
CA LEU A 170 12.46 5.84 -13.93
C LEU A 170 12.17 4.34 -14.03
N PHE A 171 10.95 3.92 -13.69
CA PHE A 171 10.57 2.51 -13.71
C PHE A 171 10.42 1.97 -15.12
N ASP A 172 9.86 2.74 -16.05
CA ASP A 172 9.80 2.34 -17.46
C ASP A 172 11.22 2.22 -18.05
N PHE A 173 12.13 3.15 -17.72
CA PHE A 173 13.53 3.07 -18.13
C PHE A 173 14.23 1.83 -17.59
N VAL A 174 14.06 1.53 -16.29
CA VAL A 174 14.62 0.32 -15.66
C VAL A 174 14.00 -0.93 -16.27
N GLY A 175 12.70 -0.96 -16.55
CA GLY A 175 12.03 -2.07 -17.22
C GLY A 175 12.53 -2.30 -18.64
N ILE A 176 12.74 -1.24 -19.41
CA ILE A 176 13.30 -1.32 -20.78
C ILE A 176 14.77 -1.76 -20.75
N ALA A 177 15.59 -1.17 -19.87
CA ALA A 177 17.01 -1.53 -19.74
C ALA A 177 17.16 -3.00 -19.28
N GLY A 178 16.38 -3.40 -18.27
CA GLY A 178 16.36 -4.77 -17.77
C GLY A 178 15.87 -5.75 -18.84
N SER A 179 14.83 -5.39 -19.61
CA SER A 179 14.33 -6.29 -20.65
C SER A 179 15.30 -6.52 -21.79
N ARG A 180 16.09 -5.50 -22.15
CA ARG A 180 17.20 -5.65 -23.10
C ARG A 180 18.34 -6.50 -22.53
N ALA A 181 18.67 -6.35 -21.24
CA ALA A 181 19.75 -7.09 -20.61
C ALA A 181 19.42 -8.58 -20.39
N PHE A 182 18.18 -8.89 -19.97
CA PHE A 182 17.75 -10.24 -19.63
C PHE A 182 16.97 -10.96 -20.75
N GLY A 183 16.70 -10.27 -21.86
CA GLY A 183 15.96 -10.80 -23.02
C GLY A 183 14.50 -11.17 -22.72
N LYS A 184 13.94 -10.66 -21.62
CA LYS A 184 12.57 -10.93 -21.14
C LYS A 184 12.00 -9.69 -20.47
N ALA A 185 10.68 -9.54 -20.41
CA ALA A 185 10.06 -8.45 -19.66
C ALA A 185 10.53 -8.48 -18.19
N ALA A 186 11.40 -7.53 -17.83
CA ALA A 186 12.07 -7.51 -16.52
C ALA A 186 11.18 -6.92 -15.42
N MET A 187 10.18 -6.13 -15.80
CA MET A 187 9.31 -5.40 -14.88
C MET A 187 7.90 -5.26 -15.47
N GLY A 188 6.87 -5.37 -14.62
CA GLY A 188 5.49 -5.26 -15.07
C GLY A 188 5.12 -3.80 -15.31
N GLY A 189 4.38 -3.51 -16.39
CA GLY A 189 3.88 -2.15 -16.67
C GLY A 189 2.86 -1.62 -15.63
N GLY A 190 2.48 -2.44 -14.65
CA GLY A 190 1.74 -2.00 -13.46
C GLY A 190 2.64 -1.32 -12.42
N ASP A 191 3.88 -1.79 -12.28
CA ASP A 191 4.81 -1.32 -11.24
C ASP A 191 5.21 0.14 -11.47
N SER A 192 5.37 0.56 -12.74
CA SER A 192 5.65 1.96 -13.07
C SER A 192 4.50 2.90 -12.69
N LYS A 193 3.25 2.44 -12.77
CA LYS A 193 2.08 3.21 -12.32
C LYS A 193 2.00 3.28 -10.80
N LEU A 194 2.34 2.20 -10.10
CA LEU A 194 2.45 2.20 -8.65
C LEU A 194 3.58 3.14 -8.18
N ALA A 195 4.72 3.14 -8.87
CA ALA A 195 5.83 4.06 -8.61
C ALA A 195 5.43 5.52 -8.83
N ALA A 196 4.71 5.82 -9.91
CA ALA A 196 4.19 7.16 -10.18
C ALA A 196 3.23 7.65 -9.08
N MET A 197 2.36 6.75 -8.59
CA MET A 197 1.49 7.01 -7.45
C MET A 197 2.35 7.26 -6.19
N MET A 198 3.26 6.36 -5.82
CA MET A 198 4.11 6.52 -4.64
C MET A 198 4.90 7.83 -4.66
N ALA A 199 5.42 8.24 -5.82
CA ALA A 199 6.13 9.50 -5.99
C ALA A 199 5.23 10.73 -5.80
N ALA A 200 3.94 10.63 -6.13
CA ALA A 200 2.97 11.70 -5.87
C ALA A 200 2.82 11.99 -4.37
N TRP A 201 2.89 10.95 -3.54
CA TRP A 201 2.67 11.04 -2.08
C TRP A 201 3.96 11.29 -1.30
N LEU A 202 5.03 10.57 -1.63
CA LEU A 202 6.30 10.59 -0.90
C LEU A 202 7.32 11.56 -1.50
N GLY A 203 7.06 12.08 -2.70
CA GLY A 203 8.04 12.82 -3.50
C GLY A 203 9.07 11.90 -4.17
N TRP A 204 9.97 12.52 -4.93
CA TRP A 204 11.01 11.83 -5.70
C TRP A 204 12.07 11.16 -4.81
N SER A 205 12.51 11.84 -3.73
CA SER A 205 13.46 11.29 -2.76
C SER A 205 12.90 10.08 -2.02
N GLY A 206 11.64 10.18 -1.57
CA GLY A 206 10.92 9.09 -0.93
C GLY A 206 10.71 7.89 -1.85
N LEU A 207 10.41 8.12 -3.14
CA LEU A 207 10.32 7.04 -4.13
C LEU A 207 11.65 6.28 -4.24
N LEU A 208 12.77 6.98 -4.40
CA LEU A 208 14.08 6.34 -4.58
C LEU A 208 14.43 5.46 -3.39
N LEU A 209 14.24 5.98 -2.16
CA LEU A 209 14.46 5.22 -0.94
C LEU A 209 13.52 4.01 -0.84
N ALA A 210 12.23 4.19 -1.15
CA ALA A 210 11.25 3.12 -1.11
C ALA A 210 11.60 2.01 -2.11
N THR A 211 12.06 2.38 -3.30
CA THR A 211 12.47 1.44 -4.36
C THR A 211 13.72 0.68 -3.95
N PHE A 212 14.68 1.35 -3.32
CA PHE A 212 15.89 0.72 -2.78
C PHE A 212 15.56 -0.28 -1.67
N LEU A 213 14.71 0.10 -0.71
CA LEU A 213 14.23 -0.79 0.35
C LEU A 213 13.43 -1.98 -0.23
N ALA A 214 12.60 -1.75 -1.24
CA ALA A 214 11.87 -2.81 -1.92
C ALA A 214 12.82 -3.79 -2.62
N ALA A 215 13.83 -3.29 -3.34
CA ALA A 215 14.81 -4.12 -4.04
C ALA A 215 15.66 -4.95 -3.06
N THR A 216 16.08 -4.37 -1.94
CA THR A 216 16.84 -5.09 -0.90
C THR A 216 16.01 -6.18 -0.24
N MET A 217 14.78 -5.88 0.18
CA MET A 217 13.87 -6.89 0.74
C MET A 217 13.52 -7.99 -0.28
N GLY A 218 13.23 -7.61 -1.52
CA GLY A 218 12.93 -8.55 -2.60
C GLY A 218 14.12 -9.45 -2.94
N SER A 219 15.34 -8.91 -2.91
CA SER A 219 16.57 -9.69 -3.12
C SER A 219 16.84 -10.68 -1.98
N ILE A 220 16.68 -10.27 -0.72
CA ILE A 220 16.87 -11.14 0.44
C ILE A 220 15.83 -12.27 0.44
N ILE A 221 14.55 -11.93 0.28
CA ILE A 221 13.45 -12.90 0.35
C ILE A 221 13.43 -13.78 -0.90
N GLY A 222 13.52 -13.20 -2.10
CA GLY A 222 13.54 -13.94 -3.36
C GLY A 222 14.80 -14.78 -3.53
N GLY A 223 15.97 -14.22 -3.21
CA GLY A 223 17.25 -14.93 -3.24
C GLY A 223 17.30 -16.06 -2.20
N GLY A 224 16.82 -15.80 -0.98
CA GLY A 224 16.70 -16.83 0.06
C GLY A 224 15.74 -17.96 -0.32
N ALA A 225 14.60 -17.64 -0.90
CA ALA A 225 13.62 -18.64 -1.35
C ALA A 225 14.13 -19.48 -2.55
N LEU A 226 14.95 -18.89 -3.43
CA LEU A 226 15.67 -19.63 -4.49
C LEU A 226 16.76 -20.54 -3.89
N ALA A 227 17.53 -20.05 -2.92
CA ALA A 227 18.58 -20.84 -2.26
C ALA A 227 18.02 -22.03 -1.46
N LEU A 228 16.82 -21.87 -0.87
CA LEU A 228 16.11 -22.93 -0.16
C LEU A 228 15.35 -23.89 -1.09
N GLY A 229 15.37 -23.67 -2.41
CA GLY A 229 14.69 -24.51 -3.39
C GLY A 229 13.16 -24.47 -3.33
N VAL A 230 12.58 -23.52 -2.59
CA VAL A 230 11.13 -23.34 -2.44
C VAL A 230 10.54 -22.73 -3.71
N LEU A 231 11.32 -21.92 -4.43
CA LEU A 231 10.94 -21.33 -5.71
C LEU A 231 11.69 -21.98 -6.86
N GLY A 232 10.95 -22.30 -7.93
CA GLY A 232 11.55 -22.77 -9.17
C GLY A 232 12.35 -21.65 -9.85
N PRO A 233 13.49 -21.95 -10.50
CA PRO A 233 14.20 -20.95 -11.29
C PRO A 233 13.25 -20.43 -12.39
N LYS A 234 13.00 -19.11 -12.39
CA LYS A 234 12.11 -18.37 -13.31
C LYS A 234 10.63 -18.19 -12.87
N GLN A 235 10.27 -18.45 -11.61
CA GLN A 235 8.97 -17.97 -11.11
C GLN A 235 8.98 -16.44 -10.97
N HIS A 236 7.91 -15.81 -11.48
CA HIS A 236 7.71 -14.37 -11.36
C HIS A 236 7.27 -14.06 -9.93
N ILE A 237 8.04 -13.24 -9.23
CA ILE A 237 7.70 -12.77 -7.89
C ILE A 237 6.99 -11.41 -8.06
N PRO A 238 5.79 -11.21 -7.49
CA PRO A 238 5.11 -9.92 -7.55
C PRO A 238 5.93 -8.87 -6.82
N PHE A 239 6.28 -7.77 -7.50
CA PHE A 239 7.15 -6.72 -6.96
C PHE A 239 6.35 -5.64 -6.20
N GLY A 240 5.07 -5.47 -6.51
CA GLY A 240 4.17 -4.50 -5.89
C GLY A 240 4.11 -4.57 -4.36
N PRO A 241 4.08 -5.76 -3.71
CA PRO A 241 4.08 -5.88 -2.26
C PRO A 241 5.36 -5.34 -1.62
N TYR A 242 6.52 -5.57 -2.23
CA TYR A 242 7.79 -5.04 -1.72
C TYR A 242 7.86 -3.53 -1.88
N LEU A 243 7.33 -2.98 -2.99
CA LEU A 243 7.19 -1.54 -3.18
C LEU A 243 6.27 -0.91 -2.12
N ALA A 244 5.12 -1.52 -1.86
CA ALA A 244 4.19 -1.06 -0.83
C ALA A 244 4.83 -1.10 0.57
N LEU A 245 5.57 -2.16 0.91
CA LEU A 245 6.31 -2.25 2.17
C LEU A 245 7.39 -1.16 2.26
N GLY A 246 8.17 -0.96 1.19
CA GLY A 246 9.16 0.12 1.12
C GLY A 246 8.52 1.51 1.31
N ALA A 247 7.37 1.74 0.67
CA ALA A 247 6.62 3.00 0.81
C ALA A 247 6.16 3.24 2.25
N VAL A 248 5.65 2.21 2.94
CA VAL A 248 5.24 2.30 4.34
C VAL A 248 6.45 2.58 5.25
N LEU A 249 7.59 1.93 5.01
CA LEU A 249 8.81 2.21 5.78
C LEU A 249 9.30 3.65 5.59
N VAL A 250 9.28 4.16 4.35
CA VAL A 250 9.64 5.55 4.05
C VAL A 250 8.65 6.53 4.66
N LEU A 251 7.36 6.20 4.71
CA LEU A 251 6.37 7.05 5.37
C LEU A 251 6.70 7.31 6.84
N PHE A 252 7.20 6.28 7.56
CA PHE A 252 7.51 6.40 8.99
C PHE A 252 8.93 6.91 9.27
N TYR A 253 9.91 6.43 8.51
CA TYR A 253 11.35 6.60 8.77
C TYR A 253 12.10 7.31 7.65
N GLY A 254 11.43 7.74 6.58
CA GLY A 254 12.07 8.27 5.37
C GLY A 254 13.01 9.42 5.64
N GLN A 255 12.57 10.43 6.39
CA GLN A 255 13.40 11.59 6.72
C GLN A 255 14.64 11.18 7.53
N GLN A 256 14.46 10.34 8.54
CA GLN A 256 15.55 9.87 9.41
C GLN A 256 16.58 9.03 8.64
N LEU A 257 16.13 8.22 7.68
CA LEU A 257 16.99 7.43 6.81
C LEU A 257 17.76 8.31 5.82
N ILE A 258 17.11 9.33 5.25
CA ILE A 258 17.76 10.28 4.34
C ILE A 258 18.81 11.10 5.10
N ASP A 259 18.48 11.61 6.28
CA ASP A 259 19.40 12.40 7.10
C ASP A 259 20.57 11.54 7.60
N ALA A 260 20.32 10.28 7.98
CA ALA A 260 21.39 9.32 8.32
C ALA A 260 22.30 9.03 7.12
N TYR A 261 21.73 8.86 5.92
CA TYR A 261 22.52 8.65 4.71
C TYR A 261 23.38 9.87 4.37
N LEU A 262 22.80 11.07 4.40
CA LEU A 262 23.51 12.32 4.12
C LEU A 262 24.60 12.60 5.16
N SER A 263 24.36 12.34 6.44
CA SER A 263 25.37 12.55 7.49
C SER A 263 26.54 11.57 7.42
N ILE A 264 26.31 10.32 7.01
CA ILE A 264 27.39 9.33 6.86
C ILE A 264 28.24 9.61 5.61
N PHE A 265 27.61 9.95 4.48
CA PHE A 265 28.31 10.07 3.19
C PHE A 265 28.71 11.49 2.82
N PHE A 266 28.01 12.51 3.32
CA PHE A 266 28.30 13.93 3.11
C PHE A 266 28.37 14.69 4.46
N PRO A 267 29.32 14.36 5.34
CA PRO A 267 29.44 14.97 6.67
C PRO A 267 29.85 16.45 6.66
N LEU A 268 30.35 16.96 5.53
CA LEU A 268 30.71 18.37 5.35
C LEU A 268 29.55 19.08 4.63
N GLY A 269 28.77 19.82 5.41
CA GLY A 269 27.58 20.54 4.94
C GLY A 269 27.84 21.40 3.71
N LEU A 270 26.91 21.32 2.76
CA LEU A 270 26.60 22.40 1.85
C LEU A 270 25.69 23.41 2.55
#